data_AF-X0Y3Y6-F1
#
_entry.id   AF-X0Y3Y6-F1
#
_cell.length_a   1.000
_cell.length_b   1.000
_cell.length_c   1.000
_cell.angle_alpha   90.00
_cell.angle_beta   90.00
_cell.angle_gamma   90.00
#
_symmetry.space_group_name_H-M   'P 1'
#
loop_
_entity.id
_entity.type
_entity.pdbx_description
1 polymer ?
#
loop_
_entity_poly.entity_id
_entity_poly.type
_entity_poly.pdbx_seq_one_letter_code
_entity_poly.pdbx_strand_id
1 'polypeptide(L)' 'MDKPHKCPHKFNGGPSVHQHDDGRWWWYDEVWSHETGPFEKKENATASLVRYCKEELDWDVHAQEN' A
#
# COMPACT_ATOMS: atom_id res chain seq x y z
N MET A 1 6.11 19.96 10.04
CA MET A 1 6.00 18.69 10.79
C MET A 1 5.35 17.71 9.84
N ASP A 2 6.17 17.09 8.99
CA ASP A 2 5.68 16.06 8.07
C ASP A 2 5.20 14.88 8.90
N LYS A 3 3.93 14.52 8.71
CA LYS A 3 3.36 13.36 9.39
C LYS A 3 4.05 12.13 8.79
N PRO A 4 4.49 11.17 9.62
CA PRO A 4 5.02 9.92 9.09
C PRO A 4 3.95 9.34 8.15
N HIS A 5 4.33 9.11 6.90
CA HIS A 5 3.47 8.49 5.90
C HIS A 5 3.15 7.07 6.38
N LYS A 6 2.12 6.97 7.22
CA LYS A 6 1.64 5.69 7.73
C LYS A 6 1.07 4.95 6.53
N CYS A 7 1.75 3.88 6.14
CA CYS A 7 1.22 2.87 5.23
C CYS A 7 -0.27 2.66 5.51
N PRO A 8 -1.17 3.06 4.59
CA PRO A 8 -2.59 3.07 4.90
C PRO A 8 -3.11 1.65 4.88
N HIS A 9 -3.04 1.00 6.04
CA HIS A 9 -3.72 -0.28 6.24
C HIS A 9 -5.24 -0.07 6.15
N LYS A 10 -5.72 1.17 6.39
CA LYS A 10 -7.10 1.63 6.21
C LYS A 10 -7.15 3.14 5.93
N PHE A 11 -8.02 3.59 5.02
CA PHE A 11 -8.48 4.98 4.94
C PHE A 11 -10.02 4.99 4.90
N ASN A 12 -10.63 5.92 5.63
CA ASN A 12 -12.08 6.04 5.76
C ASN A 12 -12.84 4.77 6.22
N GLY A 13 -12.17 3.88 6.96
CA GLY A 13 -12.76 2.66 7.51
C GLY A 13 -12.66 1.40 6.65
N GLY A 14 -12.19 1.50 5.40
CA GLY A 14 -12.01 0.36 4.49
C GLY A 14 -10.58 -0.18 4.44
N PRO A 15 -10.36 -1.48 4.15
CA PRO A 15 -9.02 -2.03 3.94
C PRO A 15 -8.44 -1.55 2.59
N SER A 16 -7.15 -1.18 2.56
CA SER A 16 -6.44 -0.87 1.29
C SER A 16 -6.30 -2.08 0.37
N VAL A 17 -6.40 -3.29 0.94
CA VAL A 17 -6.49 -4.56 0.20
C VAL A 17 -7.96 -4.99 0.08
N HIS A 18 -8.43 -5.20 -1.14
CA HIS A 18 -9.80 -5.60 -1.46
C HIS A 18 -9.84 -6.64 -2.58
N GLN A 19 -11.00 -7.27 -2.76
CA GLN A 19 -11.25 -8.26 -3.81
C GLN A 19 -12.18 -7.66 -4.86
N HIS A 20 -11.91 -7.92 -6.13
CA HIS A 20 -12.78 -7.59 -7.25
C HIS A 20 -13.82 -8.69 -7.49
N ASP A 21 -14.82 -8.41 -8.31
CA ASP A 21 -15.89 -9.35 -8.68
C ASP A 21 -15.37 -10.61 -9.39
N ASP A 22 -14.17 -10.55 -9.96
CA ASP A 22 -13.48 -11.69 -10.60
C ASP A 22 -12.78 -12.62 -9.60
N GLY A 23 -12.88 -12.34 -8.30
CA GLY A 23 -12.26 -13.10 -7.22
C GLY A 23 -10.78 -12.81 -7.01
N ARG A 24 -10.18 -11.87 -7.74
CA ARG A 24 -8.78 -11.47 -7.58
C ARG A 24 -8.63 -10.32 -6.59
N TRP A 25 -7.48 -10.28 -5.94
CA TRP A 25 -7.15 -9.32 -4.91
C TRP A 25 -6.31 -8.18 -5.46
N TRP A 26 -6.54 -6.98 -4.95
CA TRP A 26 -5.87 -5.76 -5.35
C TRP A 26 -5.56 -4.93 -4.11
N TRP A 27 -4.65 -3.97 -4.23
CA TRP A 27 -4.46 -2.95 -3.21
C TRP A 27 -4.29 -1.56 -3.81
N TYR A 28 -4.71 -0.54 -3.07
CA TYR A 28 -4.55 0.87 -3.45
C TYR A 28 -3.32 1.51 -2.81
N ASP A 29 -2.61 2.33 -3.58
CA ASP A 29 -1.53 3.21 -3.11
C ASP A 29 -1.98 4.19 -2.01
N GLU A 30 -1.03 4.94 -1.46
CA GLU A 30 -1.28 5.80 -0.30
C GLU A 30 -2.23 6.97 -0.59
N VAL A 31 -2.34 7.36 -1.87
CA VAL A 31 -3.25 8.39 -2.36
C VAL A 31 -4.55 7.84 -2.94
N TRP A 32 -4.72 6.51 -2.92
CA TRP A 32 -5.87 5.79 -3.45
C TRP A 32 -6.15 6.09 -4.93
N SER A 33 -5.08 6.32 -5.69
CA SER A 33 -5.13 6.70 -7.11
C SER A 33 -4.76 5.55 -8.04
N HIS A 34 -3.84 4.70 -7.59
CA HIS A 34 -3.36 3.55 -8.34
C HIS A 34 -3.77 2.27 -7.64
N GLU A 35 -4.27 1.32 -8.43
CA GLU A 35 -4.64 -0.01 -7.96
C GLU A 35 -3.63 -1.03 -8.48
N THR A 36 -2.98 -1.74 -7.56
CA THR A 36 -1.95 -2.74 -7.88
C THR A 36 -2.52 -4.14 -7.72
N GLY A 37 -2.34 -4.96 -8.75
CA GLY A 37 -2.84 -6.31 -8.85
C GLY A 37 -2.86 -6.78 -10.31
N PRO A 38 -3.60 -7.87 -10.62
CA PRO A 38 -4.34 -8.72 -9.70
C PRO A 38 -3.45 -9.74 -8.97
N PHE A 39 -3.83 -10.09 -7.75
CA PHE A 39 -3.24 -11.17 -6.96
C PHE A 39 -4.25 -12.31 -6.75
N GLU A 40 -3.80 -13.56 -6.82
CA GLU A 40 -4.67 -14.72 -6.59
C GLU A 40 -5.14 -14.85 -5.13
N LYS A 41 -4.35 -14.33 -4.19
CA LYS A 41 -4.53 -14.50 -2.75
C LYS A 41 -4.40 -13.16 -2.04
N LYS A 42 -5.22 -12.96 -1.00
CA LYS A 42 -5.19 -11.77 -0.15
C LYS A 42 -3.82 -11.55 0.50
N GLU A 43 -3.18 -12.64 0.91
CA GLU A 43 -1.87 -12.61 1.56
C GLU A 43 -0.80 -12.05 0.64
N ASN A 44 -0.88 -12.36 -0.66
CA ASN A 44 0.05 -11.85 -1.68
C ASN A 44 -0.16 -10.35 -1.92
N ALA A 45 -1.41 -9.90 -2.04
CA ALA A 45 -1.74 -8.48 -2.13
C ALA A 45 -1.24 -7.71 -0.90
N THR A 46 -1.47 -8.27 0.29
CA THR A 46 -1.01 -7.68 1.56
C THR A 46 0.51 -7.61 1.63
N ALA A 47 1.22 -8.68 1.27
CA ALA A 47 2.68 -8.70 1.26
C ALA A 47 3.26 -7.69 0.25
N SER A 48 2.62 -7.54 -0.92
CA SER A 48 3.00 -6.54 -1.93
C SER A 48 2.80 -5.12 -1.41
N LEU A 49 1.67 -4.82 -0.76
CA LEU A 49 1.43 -3.51 -0.14
C LEU A 49 2.46 -3.20 0.96
N VAL A 50 2.78 -4.18 1.82
CA VAL A 50 3.81 -4.01 2.86
C VAL A 50 5.17 -3.71 2.24
N ARG A 51 5.50 -4.35 1.11
CA ARG A 51 6.74 -4.09 0.38
C ARG A 51 6.74 -2.67 -0.21
N TYR A 52 5.69 -2.28 -0.90
CA TYR A 52 5.51 -0.92 -1.42
C TYR A 52 5.71 0.12 -0.32
N CYS A 53 5.07 -0.06 0.83
CA CYS A 53 5.22 0.84 1.96
C CYS A 53 6.65 0.89 2.54
N LYS A 54 7.44 -0.20 2.43
CA LYS A 54 8.83 -0.23 2.90
C LYS A 54 9.80 0.37 1.88
N GLU A 55 9.50 0.25 0.59
CA GLU A 55 10.41 0.71 -0.48
C GLU A 55 10.12 2.18 -0.83
N GLU A 56 8.85 2.58 -0.90
CA GLU A 56 8.44 3.91 -1.38
C GLU A 56 8.18 4.90 -0.23
N LEU A 57 7.72 4.44 0.94
CA LEU A 57 7.44 5.34 2.08
C LEU A 57 8.55 5.37 3.15
N ASP A 58 9.47 4.40 3.15
CA ASP A 58 10.65 4.40 4.03
C ASP A 58 11.85 5.11 3.38
N TRP A 59 11.75 5.51 2.10
CA TRP A 59 12.83 6.19 1.39
C TRP A 59 13.05 7.64 1.86
N ASP A 60 12.15 8.18 2.69
CA ASP A 60 12.27 9.52 3.27
C ASP A 60 13.20 9.59 4.51
N VAL A 61 13.79 8.47 4.94
CA VAL A 61 14.73 8.45 6.09
C VAL A 61 16.20 8.50 5.67
N HIS A 62 16.52 8.42 4.36
CA HIS A 62 17.90 8.47 3.86
C HIS A 62 18.19 9.58 2.84
N ALA A 63 17.30 10.58 2.73
CA ALA A 63 17.54 11.79 1.94
C ALA A 63 18.07 12.98 2.78
N GLN A 64 18.79 12.72 3.87
CA GLN A 64 19.55 13.73 4.62
C GLN A 64 21.00 13.29 4.85
N GLU A 65 21.77 13.15 3.77
CA GLU A 65 23.23 13.32 3.83
C GLU A 65 23.66 14.32 2.75
N ASN A 66 23.69 15.60 3.13
CA ASN A 66 24.78 16.57 2.90
C ASN A 66 24.45 17.94 3.52
#